data_AF-A0A0Q4L6Y5-F1
#
_entry.id   AF-A0A0Q4L6Y5-F1
#
_cell.length_a   1.000
_cell.length_b   1.000
_cell.length_c   1.000
_cell.angle_alpha   90.00
_cell.angle_beta   90.00
_cell.angle_gamma   90.00
#
_symmetry.space_group_name_H-M   'P 1'
#
loop_
_entity.id
_entity.type
_entity.pdbx_description
1 polymer ?
#
loop_
_entity_poly.entity_id
_entity_poly.type
_entity_poly.pdbx_seq_one_letter_code
_entity_poly.pdbx_strand_id
1 'polypeptide(L)'
;MTKTIYSIGCVHVETGKSLPPTLTITADGIVESGGWTNPTLSKHIYITPPEDGVQGYDFVADEPDGMVIQVLTPVKTTYTDRQEDWVTAVAIHSATNTVTVTLAVSVTVP
;
A
#
# COMPACT_ATOMS: atom_id res chain seq x y z
N MET A 1 -18.20 4.77 -3.85
CA MET A 1 -17.19 5.86 -3.69
C MET A 1 -15.88 5.26 -3.22
N THR A 2 -14.72 5.83 -3.54
CA THR A 2 -13.42 5.29 -3.06
C THR A 2 -13.20 5.66 -1.60
N LYS A 3 -12.97 4.66 -0.74
CA LYS A 3 -12.78 4.82 0.70
C LYS A 3 -11.60 3.99 1.18
N THR A 4 -10.97 4.42 2.27
CA THR A 4 -9.89 3.68 2.92
C THR A 4 -10.42 2.36 3.48
N ILE A 5 -9.63 1.30 3.30
CA ILE A 5 -9.96 -0.03 3.81
C ILE A 5 -9.94 -0.01 5.33
N TYR A 6 -10.78 -0.85 5.95
CA TYR A 6 -10.99 -0.84 7.38
C TYR A 6 -9.69 -1.13 8.16
N SER A 7 -9.01 -2.23 7.86
CA SER A 7 -7.73 -2.57 8.49
C SER A 7 -6.77 -3.28 7.55
N ILE A 8 -5.47 -3.06 7.73
CA ILE A 8 -4.40 -3.82 7.06
C ILE A 8 -4.00 -5.01 7.92
N GLY A 9 -3.92 -6.20 7.30
CA GLY A 9 -3.44 -7.42 7.93
C GLY A 9 -1.95 -7.66 7.66
N CYS A 10 -1.60 -7.92 6.41
CA CYS A 10 -0.22 -8.21 6.00
C CYS A 10 0.22 -7.26 4.89
N VAL A 11 1.47 -6.83 4.95
CA VAL A 11 2.11 -6.05 3.89
C VAL A 11 3.42 -6.73 3.54
N HIS A 12 3.58 -7.03 2.27
CA HIS A 12 4.81 -7.57 1.71
C HIS A 12 5.36 -6.60 0.69
N VAL A 13 6.63 -6.23 0.83
CA VAL A 13 7.28 -5.28 -0.07
C VAL A 13 8.53 -5.91 -0.65
N GLU A 14 8.65 -5.84 -1.97
CA GLU A 14 9.76 -6.40 -2.72
C GLU A 14 10.33 -5.36 -3.67
N THR A 15 11.65 -5.28 -3.70
CA THR A 15 12.37 -4.50 -4.71
C THR A 15 12.81 -5.41 -5.85
N GLY A 16 12.32 -5.12 -7.05
CA GLY A 16 12.73 -5.76 -8.29
C GLY A 16 14.10 -5.28 -8.75
N LYS A 17 14.94 -6.23 -9.22
CA LYS A 17 16.24 -5.96 -9.83
C LYS A 17 16.10 -5.48 -11.28
N SER A 18 15.45 -4.34 -11.49
CA SER A 18 15.35 -3.67 -12.79
C SER A 18 16.19 -2.38 -12.80
N LEU A 19 16.45 -1.83 -13.99
CA LEU A 19 17.11 -0.54 -14.18
C LEU A 19 16.13 0.40 -14.89
N PRO A 20 15.40 1.27 -14.18
CA PRO A 20 15.44 1.56 -12.73
C PRO A 20 14.76 0.48 -11.86
N PRO A 21 15.10 0.39 -10.56
CA PRO A 21 14.49 -0.59 -9.64
C PRO A 21 12.99 -0.38 -9.52
N THR A 22 12.23 -1.47 -9.46
CA THR A 22 10.78 -1.44 -9.24
C THR A 22 10.46 -1.80 -7.80
N LEU A 23 9.46 -1.14 -7.25
CA LEU A 23 8.91 -1.43 -5.93
C LEU A 23 7.57 -2.11 -6.12
N THR A 24 7.45 -3.35 -5.66
CA THR A 24 6.18 -4.10 -5.64
C THR A 24 5.71 -4.21 -4.20
N ILE A 25 4.53 -3.69 -3.94
CA ILE A 25 3.87 -3.71 -2.65
C ILE A 25 2.63 -4.59 -2.78
N THR A 26 2.57 -5.65 -1.98
CA THR A 26 1.37 -6.49 -1.83
C THR A 26 0.77 -6.21 -0.46
N ALA A 27 -0.48 -5.77 -0.43
CA ALA A 27 -1.19 -5.48 0.81
C ALA A 27 -2.46 -6.33 0.89
N ASP A 28 -2.61 -7.00 2.03
CA ASP A 28 -3.80 -7.75 2.42
C ASP A 28 -4.50 -6.97 3.55
N GLY A 29 -5.82 -6.81 3.43
CA GLY A 29 -6.63 -6.06 4.37
C GLY A 29 -8.01 -6.66 4.54
N ILE A 30 -8.82 -6.02 5.37
CA ILE A 30 -10.20 -6.41 5.66
C ILE A 30 -11.07 -5.17 5.46
N VAL A 31 -12.22 -5.34 4.80
CA VAL A 31 -13.27 -4.33 4.67
C VAL A 31 -14.48 -4.67 5.53
N GLU A 32 -15.25 -3.64 5.88
CA GLU A 32 -16.37 -3.68 6.83
C GLU A 32 -17.68 -4.28 6.25
N SER A 33 -17.75 -4.48 4.93
CA SER A 33 -18.89 -5.09 4.25
C SER A 33 -18.47 -5.92 3.03
N GLY A 34 -19.38 -6.76 2.54
CA GLY A 34 -19.20 -7.44 1.26
C GLY A 34 -19.53 -6.52 0.09
N GLY A 35 -18.85 -6.72 -1.05
CA GLY A 35 -19.13 -6.01 -2.31
C GLY A 35 -18.12 -4.92 -2.67
N TRP A 36 -17.08 -4.70 -1.87
CA TRP A 36 -16.00 -3.78 -2.21
C TRP A 36 -15.25 -4.23 -3.45
N THR A 37 -14.93 -3.28 -4.33
CA THR A 37 -14.24 -3.53 -5.60
C THR A 37 -13.00 -2.66 -5.73
N ASN A 38 -12.14 -2.99 -6.70
CA ASN A 38 -10.96 -2.21 -7.06
C ASN A 38 -10.03 -1.85 -5.88
N PRO A 39 -9.63 -2.82 -5.03
CA PRO A 39 -8.65 -2.54 -3.99
C PRO A 39 -7.33 -2.11 -4.62
N THR A 40 -6.82 -0.95 -4.21
CA THR A 40 -5.60 -0.34 -4.76
C THR A 40 -4.86 0.47 -3.70
N LEU A 41 -3.58 0.75 -3.95
CA LEU A 41 -2.79 1.65 -3.13
C LEU A 41 -2.68 2.99 -3.83
N SER A 42 -3.09 4.05 -3.14
CA SER A 42 -2.95 5.43 -3.60
C SER A 42 -1.62 6.00 -3.09
N LYS A 43 -0.65 6.20 -3.98
CA LYS A 43 0.66 6.76 -3.65
C LYS A 43 0.53 8.25 -3.26
N HIS A 44 1.11 8.63 -2.13
CA HIS A 44 1.22 10.05 -1.76
C HIS A 44 2.23 10.75 -2.65
N ILE A 45 1.82 11.84 -3.30
CA ILE A 45 2.71 12.61 -4.17
C ILE A 45 3.34 13.73 -3.34
N TYR A 46 4.66 13.66 -3.17
CA TYR A 46 5.44 14.68 -2.47
C TYR A 46 6.14 15.58 -3.49
N ILE A 47 6.00 16.90 -3.32
CA ILE A 47 6.76 17.88 -4.11
C ILE A 47 8.23 17.90 -3.66
N THR A 48 8.47 17.72 -2.37
CA THR A 48 9.79 17.62 -1.77
C THR A 48 9.91 16.27 -1.08
N PRO A 49 10.95 15.47 -1.36
CA PRO A 49 11.16 14.20 -0.69
C PRO A 49 11.17 14.40 0.84
N PRO A 50 10.44 13.58 1.59
CA PRO A 50 10.41 13.69 3.04
C PRO A 50 11.78 13.27 3.63
N GLU A 51 12.19 13.93 4.70
CA GLU A 51 13.52 13.74 5.32
C GLU A 51 13.69 12.34 5.94
N ASP A 52 12.59 11.71 6.31
CA ASP A 52 12.55 10.34 6.85
C ASP A 52 12.68 9.27 5.76
N GLY A 53 12.57 9.64 4.48
CA GLY A 53 12.63 8.71 3.35
C GLY A 53 11.44 7.75 3.27
N VAL A 54 10.31 8.08 3.91
CA VAL A 54 9.12 7.23 3.97
C VAL A 54 8.15 7.61 2.84
N GLN A 55 7.85 6.66 1.97
CA GLN A 55 6.79 6.83 0.98
C GLN A 55 5.43 6.39 1.55
N GLY A 56 4.52 7.35 1.70
CA GLY A 56 3.14 7.08 2.11
C GLY A 56 2.28 6.51 0.98
N TYR A 57 1.39 5.59 1.35
CA TYR A 57 0.33 5.03 0.53
C TYR A 57 -0.96 4.90 1.34
N ASP A 58 -2.11 5.19 0.75
CA ASP A 58 -3.41 4.86 1.33
C ASP A 58 -3.95 3.58 0.71
N PHE A 59 -4.37 2.62 1.53
CA PHE A 59 -5.05 1.43 1.05
C PHE A 59 -6.54 1.73 0.87
N VAL A 60 -6.97 1.86 -0.38
CA VAL A 60 -8.32 2.27 -0.74
C VAL A 60 -9.01 1.24 -1.61
N ALA A 61 -10.34 1.23 -1.57
CA ALA A 61 -11.18 0.42 -2.43
C ALA A 61 -12.50 1.16 -2.69
N ASP A 62 -13.22 0.75 -3.73
CA ASP A 62 -14.53 1.30 -4.05
C ASP A 62 -15.60 0.62 -3.20
N GLU A 63 -16.28 1.42 -2.39
CA GLU A 63 -17.41 0.97 -1.57
C GLU A 63 -18.60 0.59 -2.47
N PRO A 64 -19.26 -0.55 -2.20
CA PRO A 64 -20.46 -0.97 -2.91
C PRO A 64 -21.64 -0.03 -2.64
N ASP A 65 -22.44 0.23 -3.68
CA ASP A 65 -23.68 0.99 -3.53
C ASP A 65 -24.86 0.09 -3.15
N GLY A 66 -25.74 0.57 -2.25
CA GLY A 66 -26.99 -0.09 -1.89
C GLY A 66 -26.93 -0.97 -0.64
N MET A 67 -27.85 -1.93 -0.54
CA MET A 67 -27.95 -2.81 0.63
C MET A 67 -26.87 -3.88 0.56
N VAL A 68 -25.92 -3.84 1.49
CA VAL A 68 -24.75 -4.71 1.51
C VAL A 68 -24.75 -5.57 2.76
N ILE A 69 -24.15 -6.75 2.65
CA ILE A 69 -23.99 -7.64 3.79
C ILE A 69 -22.85 -7.08 4.66
N GLN A 70 -23.15 -6.77 5.92
CA GLN A 70 -22.15 -6.31 6.89
C GLN A 70 -21.33 -7.50 7.41
N VAL A 71 -20.38 -7.94 6.60
CA VAL A 71 -19.43 -9.02 6.91
C VAL A 71 -18.02 -8.55 6.60
N LEU A 72 -17.11 -8.82 7.54
CA LEU A 72 -15.69 -8.61 7.37
C LEU A 72 -15.18 -9.46 6.21
N THR A 73 -14.80 -8.81 5.12
CA THR A 73 -14.37 -9.48 3.88
C THR A 73 -12.90 -9.19 3.63
N PRO A 74 -12.06 -10.21 3.36
CA PRO A 74 -10.66 -9.99 3.03
C PRO A 74 -10.52 -9.36 1.64
N VAL A 75 -9.60 -8.42 1.49
CA VAL A 75 -9.23 -7.76 0.24
C VAL A 75 -7.73 -7.81 0.05
N LYS A 76 -7.30 -7.92 -1.20
CA LYS A 76 -5.90 -7.98 -1.56
C LYS A 76 -5.62 -7.07 -2.75
N THR A 77 -4.50 -6.38 -2.71
CA THR A 77 -4.00 -5.63 -3.86
C THR A 77 -2.50 -5.82 -4.04
N THR A 78 -2.05 -5.71 -5.27
CA THR A 78 -0.64 -5.65 -5.63
C THR A 78 -0.43 -4.37 -6.43
N TYR A 79 0.44 -3.51 -5.93
CA TYR A 79 0.82 -2.25 -6.54
C TYR A 79 2.29 -2.31 -6.92
N THR A 80 2.60 -2.05 -8.19
CA THR A 80 3.98 -2.00 -8.67
C THR A 80 4.22 -0.64 -9.28
N ASP A 81 5.28 0.03 -8.82
CA ASP A 81 5.71 1.33 -9.35
C ASP A 81 7.24 1.39 -9.40
N ARG A 82 7.78 2.44 -10.03
CA ARG A 82 9.20 2.74 -9.95
C ARG A 82 9.58 3.07 -8.51
N GLN A 83 10.68 2.47 -8.03
CA GLN A 83 11.29 2.87 -6.77
C GLN A 83 12.05 4.18 -6.98
N GLU A 84 11.71 5.21 -6.20
CA GLU A 84 12.46 6.46 -6.16
C GLU A 84 13.70 6.28 -5.26
N ASP A 85 14.80 6.95 -5.59
CA ASP A 85 16.09 6.76 -4.92
C ASP A 85 16.09 7.19 -3.44
N TRP A 86 15.16 8.07 -3.06
CA TRP A 86 15.00 8.56 -1.69
C TRP A 86 14.17 7.63 -0.79
N VAL A 87 13.44 6.67 -1.37
CA VAL A 87 12.52 5.80 -0.62
C VAL A 87 13.32 4.73 0.10
N THR A 88 13.35 4.84 1.42
CA THR A 88 13.98 3.87 2.34
C THR A 88 12.94 3.04 3.10
N ALA A 89 11.71 3.52 3.21
CA ALA A 89 10.61 2.78 3.81
C ALA A 89 9.28 3.14 3.14
N VAL A 90 8.30 2.27 3.32
CA VAL A 90 6.94 2.41 2.80
C VAL A 90 5.96 2.39 3.96
N ALA A 91 5.08 3.39 4.06
CA ALA A 91 4.00 3.43 5.04
C ALA A 91 2.66 3.26 4.33
N ILE A 92 1.88 2.26 4.74
CA ILE A 92 0.53 2.01 4.22
C ILE A 92 -0.47 2.37 5.31
N HIS A 93 -1.35 3.32 5.00
CA HIS A 93 -2.39 3.82 5.87
C HIS A 93 -3.72 3.16 5.55
N SER A 94 -4.47 2.81 6.60
CA SER A 94 -5.85 2.36 6.54
C SER A 94 -6.70 3.14 7.53
N ALA A 95 -8.00 2.85 7.58
CA ALA A 95 -8.91 3.56 8.49
C ALA A 95 -8.59 3.34 9.97
N THR A 96 -8.09 2.16 10.34
CA THR A 96 -7.85 1.79 11.76
C THR A 96 -6.37 1.66 12.12
N ASN A 97 -5.50 1.30 11.18
CA ASN A 97 -4.08 1.11 11.45
C ASN A 97 -3.19 1.61 10.31
N THR A 98 -1.91 1.79 10.62
CA THR A 98 -0.86 2.09 9.65
C THR A 98 0.24 1.04 9.80
N VAL A 99 0.75 0.53 8.68
CA VAL A 99 1.84 -0.44 8.64
C VAL A 99 3.01 0.17 7.90
N THR A 100 4.17 0.22 8.54
CA THR A 100 5.41 0.72 7.95
C THR A 100 6.38 -0.42 7.72
N VAL A 101 6.93 -0.52 6.51
CA VAL A 101 7.90 -1.54 6.11
C VAL A 101 9.16 -0.86 5.61
N THR A 102 10.29 -1.13 6.28
CA THR A 102 11.60 -0.62 5.87
C THR A 102 12.18 -1.48 4.74
N LEU A 103 12.67 -0.83 3.69
CA LEU A 103 13.35 -1.49 2.58
C LEU A 103 14.79 -1.76 2.98
N ALA A 104 15.17 -3.03 3.05
CA ALA A 104 16.57 -3.40 3.27
C ALA A 104 17.36 -3.13 1.98
N VAL A 105 18.07 -2.01 1.92
CA VAL A 105 19.02 -1.72 0.84
C VAL A 105 20.16 -2.74 0.93
N SER A 106 20.19 -3.69 0.01
CA SER A 106 21.30 -4.62 -0.14
C SER A 106 22.48 -3.86 -0.78
N VAL A 107 23.36 -3.28 0.03
CA VAL A 107 24.60 -2.68 -0.46
C VAL A 107 25.55 -3.81 -0.84
N THR A 108 25.67 -4.11 -2.13
CA THR A 108 26.77 -4.95 -2.62
C THR A 108 28.05 -4.13 -2.57
N VAL A 109 28.91 -4.45 -1.61
CA VAL A 109 30.25 -3.87 -1.47
C VAL A 109 31.16 -4.49 -2.56
N PRO A 110 31.96 -3.70 -3.30
CA PRO A 110 32.84 -4.19 -4.36
C PRO A 110 33.96 -5.11 -3.87
#